data_AF-A0A8D2EJW6-F1
#
_entry.id   AF-A0A8D2EJW6-F1
#
_cell.length_a   1.000
_cell.length_b   1.000
_cell.length_c   1.000
_cell.angle_alpha   90.00
_cell.angle_beta   90.00
_cell.angle_gamma   90.00
#
_symmetry.space_group_name_H-M   'P 1'
#
loop_
_entity.id
_entity.type
_entity.pdbx_description
1 polymer ?
#
loop_
_entity_poly.entity_id
_entity_poly.type
_entity_poly.pdbx_seq_one_letter_code
_entity_poly.pdbx_strand_id
1 'polypeptide(L)' 'MPKYYEDKPEGGACGGLKEDLGECLLQSDCVVQEGKSPRQCLKEGHCSALKYAFFECRRSMLDNRARFRGRKGY' A
#
# COMPACT_ATOMS: atom_id res chain seq x y z
N MET A 1 -4.24 -9.21 -35.39
CA MET A 1 -3.15 -9.12 -34.38
C MET A 1 -3.76 -9.49 -33.02
N PRO A 2 -3.26 -10.50 -32.30
CA PRO A 2 -3.92 -10.97 -31.07
C PRO A 2 -3.83 -9.92 -29.95
N LYS A 3 -4.97 -9.63 -29.29
CA LYS A 3 -5.13 -8.71 -28.15
C LYS A 3 -4.53 -9.26 -26.85
N TYR A 4 -3.25 -9.61 -26.84
CA TYR A 4 -2.62 -10.26 -25.67
C TYR A 4 -2.21 -9.30 -24.54
N TYR A 5 -2.63 -8.02 -24.61
CA TYR A 5 -2.04 -6.93 -23.82
C TYR A 5 -3.04 -6.05 -23.05
N GLU A 6 -4.34 -6.38 -22.99
CA GLU A 6 -5.33 -5.42 -22.44
C GLU A 6 -5.63 -5.55 -20.93
N ASP A 7 -5.08 -6.54 -20.21
CA ASP A 7 -5.43 -6.74 -18.79
C ASP A 7 -4.21 -6.93 -17.89
N LYS A 8 -3.27 -5.98 -17.91
CA LYS A 8 -2.31 -5.90 -16.80
C LYS A 8 -3.05 -5.20 -15.65
N PRO A 9 -3.33 -5.84 -14.50
CA PRO A 9 -3.88 -5.12 -13.38
C PRO A 9 -2.92 -3.98 -13.03
N GLU A 10 -3.43 -2.75 -13.07
CA GLU A 10 -2.72 -1.49 -12.85
C GLU A 10 -2.31 -1.38 -11.36
N GLY A 11 -1.42 -2.24 -10.91
CA GLY A 11 -1.02 -2.34 -9.53
C GLY A 11 0.20 -3.22 -9.38
N GLY A 12 1.25 -2.67 -8.74
CA GLY A 12 2.35 -3.52 -8.28
C GLY A 12 1.85 -4.56 -7.29
N ALA A 13 2.70 -5.53 -6.94
CA ALA A 13 2.42 -6.57 -5.94
C ALA A 13 1.74 -6.14 -4.63
N CYS A 14 1.95 -4.89 -4.20
CA CYS A 14 1.38 -4.30 -2.99
C CYS A 14 0.43 -3.13 -3.33
N GLY A 15 -0.21 -3.18 -4.51
CA GLY A 15 -1.08 -2.14 -5.04
C GLY A 15 -2.29 -1.87 -4.15
N GLY A 16 -3.05 -2.91 -3.79
CA GLY A 16 -4.21 -2.78 -2.91
C GLY A 16 -3.86 -2.14 -1.56
N LEU A 17 -2.77 -2.59 -0.90
CA LEU A 17 -2.31 -1.97 0.35
C LEU A 17 -1.92 -0.49 0.20
N LYS A 18 -1.50 -0.07 -0.99
CA LYS A 18 -1.20 1.34 -1.28
C LYS A 18 -2.48 2.16 -1.44
N GLU A 19 -3.49 1.57 -2.07
CA GLU A 19 -4.82 2.18 -2.25
C GLU A 19 -5.50 2.33 -0.89
N ASP A 20 -5.57 1.26 -0.09
CA ASP A 20 -6.12 1.26 1.27
C ASP A 20 -5.43 2.31 2.16
N LEU A 21 -4.09 2.38 2.09
CA LEU A 21 -3.33 3.38 2.85
C LEU A 21 -3.65 4.81 2.39
N GLY A 22 -3.84 5.01 1.09
CA GLY A 22 -4.24 6.29 0.51
C GLY A 22 -5.63 6.73 0.98
N GLU A 23 -6.61 5.83 0.89
CA GLU A 23 -7.97 6.07 1.35
C GLU A 23 -8.02 6.37 2.86
N CYS A 24 -7.31 5.58 3.67
CA CYS A 24 -7.24 5.80 5.11
C CYS A 24 -6.65 7.18 5.44
N LEU A 25 -5.60 7.63 4.75
CA LEU A 25 -5.03 8.95 4.97
C LEU A 25 -5.99 10.06 4.55
N LEU A 26 -6.69 9.92 3.42
CA LEU A 26 -7.65 10.91 2.94
C LEU A 26 -8.86 11.06 3.88
N GLN A 27 -9.29 9.97 4.53
CA GLN A 27 -10.37 9.98 5.52
C GLN A 27 -9.90 10.36 6.92
N SER A 28 -8.60 10.34 7.19
CA SER A 28 -8.07 10.62 8.52
C SER A 28 -8.27 12.08 8.93
N ASP A 29 -8.52 12.29 10.23
CA ASP A 29 -8.72 13.62 10.81
C ASP A 29 -7.54 14.57 10.55
N CYS A 30 -6.32 14.04 10.43
CA CYS A 30 -5.14 14.84 10.11
C CYS A 30 -5.22 15.52 8.74
N VAL A 31 -5.84 14.89 7.73
CA VAL A 31 -6.03 15.52 6.42
C VAL A 31 -7.32 16.34 6.40
N VAL A 32 -8.41 15.80 6.97
CA VAL A 32 -9.74 16.42 6.89
C VAL A 32 -9.88 17.63 7.82
N GLN A 33 -9.44 17.51 9.08
CA GLN A 33 -9.61 18.55 10.10
C GLN A 33 -8.41 19.49 10.14
N GLU A 34 -7.19 18.96 10.12
CA GLU A 34 -5.98 19.78 10.26
C GLU A 34 -5.45 20.32 8.92
N GLY A 35 -5.98 19.84 7.79
CA GLY A 35 -5.55 20.28 6.45
C GLY A 35 -4.09 19.93 6.13
N LYS A 36 -3.48 19.00 6.87
CA LYS A 36 -2.09 18.59 6.66
C LYS A 36 -1.96 17.72 5.42
N SER A 37 -0.77 17.72 4.83
CA SER A 37 -0.49 16.83 3.70
C SER A 37 -0.52 15.35 4.14
N PRO A 38 -1.00 14.41 3.30
CA PRO A 38 -1.01 12.98 3.63
C PRO A 38 0.38 12.43 4.01
N ARG A 39 1.46 13.01 3.46
CA ARG A 39 2.85 12.66 3.81
C ARG A 39 3.20 13.05 5.24
N GLN A 40 2.67 14.16 5.72
CA GLN A 40 2.86 14.61 7.10
C GLN A 40 2.07 13.73 8.06
N CYS A 41 0.81 13.43 7.74
CA CYS A 41 -0.02 12.49 8.52
C CYS A 41 0.61 11.08 8.61
N LEU A 42 1.24 10.61 7.53
CA LEU A 42 1.97 9.35 7.52
C LEU A 42 3.21 9.36 8.43
N LYS A 43 3.87 10.52 8.58
CA LYS A 43 5.00 10.70 9.52
C LYS A 43 4.51 10.77 10.96
N GLU A 44 3.38 11.41 11.20
CA GLU A 44 2.74 11.54 12.51
C GLU A 44 2.16 10.20 13.01
N GLY A 45 1.99 9.22 12.12
CA GLY A 45 1.68 7.84 12.49
C GLY A 45 0.22 7.43 12.25
N HIS A 46 -0.55 8.24 11.53
CA HIS A 46 -1.89 7.85 11.10
C HIS A 46 -1.85 6.62 10.19
N CYS A 47 -2.88 5.77 10.30
CA CYS A 47 -3.01 4.52 9.54
C CYS A 47 -1.82 3.55 9.77
N SER A 48 -1.30 3.48 11.00
CA SER A 48 -0.11 2.68 11.37
C SER A 48 -0.21 1.20 11.00
N ALA A 49 -1.40 0.59 11.12
CA ALA A 49 -1.64 -0.80 10.73
C ALA A 49 -1.45 -1.02 9.23
N LEU A 50 -2.05 -0.18 8.39
CA LEU A 50 -1.91 -0.24 6.92
C LEU A 50 -0.49 0.12 6.49
N LYS A 51 0.15 1.08 7.15
CA LYS A 51 1.57 1.42 6.94
C LYS A 51 2.48 0.22 7.22
N TYR A 52 2.22 -0.50 8.31
CA TYR A 52 2.97 -1.71 8.67
C TYR A 52 2.73 -2.83 7.64
N ALA A 53 1.47 -3.07 7.25
CA ALA A 53 1.13 -4.06 6.24
C ALA A 53 1.79 -3.77 4.89
N PHE A 54 1.75 -2.50 4.43
CA PHE A 54 2.41 -2.07 3.20
C PHE A 54 3.94 -2.26 3.26
N PHE A 55 4.55 -1.95 4.41
CA PHE A 55 5.97 -2.18 4.64
C PHE A 55 6.33 -3.67 4.60
N GLU A 56 5.58 -4.52 5.29
CA GLU A 56 5.79 -5.98 5.29
C GLU A 56 5.59 -6.57 3.89
N CYS A 57 4.62 -6.09 3.11
CA CYS A 57 4.43 -6.53 1.72
C CYS A 57 5.65 -6.19 0.87
N ARG A 58 6.12 -4.93 0.90
CA ARG A 58 7.34 -4.54 0.18
C ARG A 58 8.57 -5.31 0.63
N ARG A 59 8.69 -5.55 1.94
CA ARG A 59 9.81 -6.32 2.51
C ARG A 59 9.77 -7.77 2.02
N SER A 60 8.58 -8.38 1.99
CA SER A 60 8.39 -9.76 1.53
C SER A 60 8.76 -9.94 0.05
N MET A 61 8.69 -8.89 -0.76
CA MET A 61 9.15 -8.93 -2.15
C MET A 61 10.67 -9.09 -2.29
N LEU A 62 11.43 -8.57 -1.33
CA LEU A 62 12.90 -8.67 -1.31
C LEU A 62 13.36 -9.91 -0.53
N ASP A 63 12.50 -10.47 0.33
CA ASP A 63 12.81 -11.66 1.11
C ASP A 63 12.70 -12.93 0.25
N ASN A 64 13.85 -13.53 -0.07
CA ASN A 64 13.91 -14.78 -0.81
C ASN A 64 13.19 -15.94 -0.11
N ARG A 65 13.03 -15.91 1.22
CA ARG A 65 12.29 -16.94 1.97
C ARG A 65 10.78 -16.87 1.72
N ALA A 66 10.27 -15.68 1.41
CA ALA A 66 8.85 -15.47 1.10
C ALA A 66 8.47 -16.02 -0.30
N ARG A 67 9.45 -16.33 -1.17
CA ARG A 67 9.19 -16.90 -2.51
C ARG A 67 8.42 -18.22 -2.45
N PHE A 68 8.73 -19.06 -1.47
CA PHE A 68 8.06 -20.36 -1.28
C PHE A 68 6.86 -20.30 -0.35
N ARG A 69 6.84 -19.33 0.58
CA ARG A 69 5.81 -19.22 1.63
C ARG A 69 4.65 -18.31 1.24
N GLY A 70 4.77 -17.59 0.13
CA GLY A 70 3.83 -16.54 -0.24
C GLY A 70 4.22 -15.19 0.34
N ARG A 71 3.67 -14.13 -0.25
CA ARG A 71 3.89 -12.74 0.18
C ARG A 71 3.15 -12.49 1.49
N LYS A 72 3.69 -11.54 2.27
CA LYS A 72 3.07 -11.11 3.52
C LYS A 72 2.26 -9.85 3.27
N GLY A 73 0.97 -9.90 3.54
CA GLY A 73 0.05 -8.81 3.26
C GLY A 73 -0.50 -8.90 1.83
N TYR A 74 -1.83 -9.05 1.79
CA TYR A 74 -2.73 -9.23 0.64
C TYR A 74 -2.25 -10.22 -0.44
#